data_AF-A0A7S1F2C4-F1
#
_entry.id   AF-A0A7S1F2C4-F1
#
_cell.length_a   1.000
_cell.length_b   1.000
_cell.length_c   1.000
_cell.angle_alpha   90.00
_cell.angle_beta   90.00
_cell.angle_gamma   90.00
#
_symmetry.space_group_name_H-M   'P 1'
#
loop_
_entity.id
_entity.type
_entity.pdbx_description
1 polymer ?
#
loop_
_entity_poly.entity_id
_entity_poly.type
_entity_poly.pdbx_seq_one_letter_code
_entity_poly.pdbx_strand_id
1 'polypeptide(L)'
;RFQLDAYPPREIVKLSQTLVCVDEGVAMLQCKILTRAAVWGISDVLLSNPALFENQTPLALSYLHVHFLTQGHLSQLISLHPDERRRLRNAAIKVALCRGLAVRFVPLISDVQKTVHGPDPGSSETGWRQLISAESIQTQAELIEAKFQRVLALMHEHEIGADPLQVTESSTLSPKSLHSWSKRVAEHLGYGASRQV
;
A
#
# COMPACT_ATOMS: atom_id res chain seq x y z
N ARG A 1 6.09 24.76 2.38
CA ARG A 1 7.45 24.70 1.78
C ARG A 1 8.08 23.36 2.15
N PHE A 2 8.84 22.74 1.24
CA PHE A 2 9.64 21.55 1.58
C PHE A 2 10.80 21.93 2.48
N GLN A 3 11.08 21.09 3.46
CA GLN A 3 12.25 21.18 4.33
C GLN A 3 13.33 20.24 3.80
N LEU A 4 14.60 20.53 4.09
CA LEU A 4 15.74 19.71 3.71
C LEU A 4 16.36 19.13 4.98
N ASP A 5 16.73 17.85 4.95
CA ASP A 5 17.47 17.20 6.02
C ASP A 5 18.56 16.29 5.46
N ALA A 6 19.59 16.00 6.26
CA ALA A 6 20.75 15.22 5.88
C ALA A 6 21.03 14.13 6.92
N TYR A 7 21.19 12.89 6.46
CA TYR A 7 21.46 11.74 7.33
C TYR A 7 22.80 11.10 6.93
N PRO A 8 23.70 10.82 7.89
CA PRO A 8 24.92 10.06 7.64
C PRO A 8 24.62 8.58 7.35
N PRO A 9 25.59 7.85 6.76
CA PRO A 9 25.47 6.42 6.54
C PRO A 9 25.16 5.66 7.83
N ARG A 10 24.33 4.63 7.74
CA ARG A 10 23.85 3.74 8.81
C ARG A 10 22.93 4.41 9.84
N GLU A 11 22.47 5.63 9.59
CA GLU A 11 21.45 6.27 10.43
C GLU A 11 20.02 5.86 10.01
N ILE A 12 19.14 5.72 11.00
CA ILE A 12 17.72 5.46 10.78
C ILE A 12 16.98 6.79 10.64
N VAL A 13 16.31 6.99 9.50
CA VAL A 13 15.53 8.19 9.22
C VAL A 13 14.21 8.14 10.00
N LYS A 14 14.10 8.96 11.05
CA LYS A 14 12.92 9.05 11.93
C LYS A 14 12.06 10.26 11.60
N LEU A 15 11.31 10.18 10.50
CA LEU A 15 10.36 11.22 10.11
C LEU A 15 8.94 10.64 10.14
N SER A 16 8.12 11.08 11.10
CA SER A 16 6.74 10.63 11.26
C SER A 16 5.76 11.60 10.59
N GLN A 17 4.70 11.07 9.97
CA GLN A 17 3.66 11.87 9.30
C GLN A 17 4.22 12.88 8.28
N THR A 18 5.23 12.44 7.53
CA THR A 18 5.91 13.26 6.53
C THR A 18 5.98 12.54 5.20
N LEU A 19 5.70 13.27 4.13
CA LEU A 19 6.09 12.88 2.78
C LEU A 19 7.58 13.14 2.60
N VAL A 20 8.35 12.14 2.20
CA VAL A 20 9.80 12.29 2.01
C VAL A 20 10.18 11.89 0.58
N CYS A 21 11.08 12.66 -0.02
CA CYS A 21 11.66 12.43 -1.33
C CYS A 21 13.19 12.45 -1.22
N VAL A 22 13.87 11.45 -1.78
CA VAL A 22 15.34 11.44 -1.85
C VAL A 22 15.82 12.47 -2.87
N ASP A 23 16.66 13.41 -2.45
CA ASP A 23 17.38 14.31 -3.36
C ASP A 23 18.73 13.70 -3.78
N GLU A 24 19.48 13.17 -2.81
CA GLU A 24 20.79 12.56 -3.01
C GLU A 24 21.03 11.40 -2.05
N GLY A 25 21.84 10.43 -2.48
CA GLY A 25 22.22 9.28 -1.68
C GLY A 25 21.36 8.04 -1.90
N VAL A 26 21.52 7.08 -0.99
CA VAL A 26 20.88 5.77 -1.03
C VAL A 26 20.34 5.40 0.34
N ALA A 27 19.08 4.96 0.39
CA ALA A 27 18.45 4.41 1.58
C ALA A 27 17.91 3.00 1.33
N MET A 28 17.69 2.23 2.38
CA MET A 28 17.04 0.93 2.34
C MET A 28 15.75 0.97 3.15
N LEU A 29 14.65 0.52 2.54
CA LEU A 29 13.33 0.47 3.15
C LEU A 29 12.70 -0.88 2.85
N GLN A 30 12.45 -1.72 3.86
CA GLN A 30 11.87 -3.06 3.67
C GLN A 30 12.62 -3.89 2.61
N CYS A 31 13.96 -3.93 2.69
CA CYS A 31 14.84 -4.57 1.70
C CYS A 31 14.79 -3.99 0.27
N LYS A 32 14.07 -2.88 0.05
CA LYS A 32 14.08 -2.13 -1.20
C LYS A 32 15.09 -1.01 -1.13
N ILE A 33 15.93 -0.89 -2.15
CA ILE A 33 16.86 0.23 -2.29
C ILE A 33 16.12 1.44 -2.87
N LEU A 34 16.21 2.55 -2.16
CA LEU A 34 15.67 3.84 -2.54
C LEU A 34 16.84 4.73 -2.98
N THR A 35 16.75 5.25 -4.20
CA THR A 35 17.73 6.16 -4.80
C THR A 35 17.09 7.52 -5.06
N ARG A 36 17.82 8.44 -5.72
CA ARG A 36 17.33 9.79 -6.10
C ARG A 36 15.91 9.75 -6.70
N ALA A 37 15.08 10.70 -6.27
CA ALA A 37 13.67 10.85 -6.60
C ALA A 37 12.73 9.74 -6.10
N ALA A 38 13.22 8.77 -5.30
CA ALA A 38 12.34 7.84 -4.60
C ALA A 38 11.55 8.57 -3.51
N VAL A 39 10.29 8.17 -3.32
CA VAL A 39 9.34 8.80 -2.39
C VAL A 39 8.80 7.76 -1.41
N TRP A 40 8.65 8.14 -0.15
CA TRP A 40 7.97 7.32 0.87
C TRP A 40 7.17 8.20 1.86
N GLY A 41 6.38 7.57 2.73
CA GLY A 41 5.54 8.28 3.71
C GLY A 41 4.27 8.91 3.12
N ILE A 42 3.88 8.55 1.90
CA ILE A 42 2.66 9.06 1.25
C ILE A 42 1.41 8.71 2.07
N SER A 43 1.30 7.48 2.54
CA SER A 43 0.18 7.05 3.39
C SER A 43 0.18 7.77 4.74
N ASP A 44 1.33 7.83 5.39
CA ASP A 44 1.49 8.42 6.72
C ASP A 44 1.18 9.93 6.75
N VAL A 45 1.47 10.66 5.66
CA VAL A 45 1.14 12.10 5.57
C VAL A 45 -0.34 12.34 5.24
N LEU A 46 -0.98 11.43 4.49
CA LEU A 46 -2.36 11.59 4.02
C LEU A 46 -3.39 11.16 5.07
N LEU A 47 -3.03 10.20 5.92
CA LEU A 47 -3.93 9.61 6.90
C LEU A 47 -3.81 10.32 8.24
N SER A 48 -4.94 10.51 8.92
CA SER A 48 -4.97 11.06 10.28
C SER A 48 -4.94 9.98 11.37
N ASN A 49 -5.28 8.74 11.02
CA ASN A 49 -5.39 7.65 11.99
C ASN A 49 -4.07 6.86 12.09
N PRO A 50 -3.36 6.90 13.24
CA PRO A 50 -2.08 6.21 13.42
C PRO A 50 -2.14 4.69 13.26
N ALA A 51 -3.31 4.07 13.47
CA ALA A 51 -3.48 2.62 13.29
C ALA A 51 -3.35 2.18 11.82
N LEU A 52 -3.41 3.12 10.87
CA LEU A 52 -3.28 2.86 9.44
C LEU A 52 -1.91 3.24 8.87
N PHE A 53 -0.99 3.73 9.72
CA PHE A 53 0.34 4.15 9.29
C PHE A 53 1.21 2.95 8.96
N GLU A 54 2.08 3.15 7.98
CA GLU A 54 3.11 2.18 7.62
C GLU A 54 4.26 2.19 8.63
N ASN A 55 4.52 3.33 9.29
CA ASN A 55 5.58 3.52 10.27
C ASN A 55 6.94 3.01 9.77
N GLN A 56 7.19 3.16 8.48
CA GLN A 56 8.39 2.66 7.84
C GLN A 56 9.57 3.61 8.12
N THR A 57 10.66 3.05 8.61
CA THR A 57 11.88 3.78 8.97
C THR A 57 13.03 3.35 8.06
N PRO A 58 13.37 4.14 7.02
CA PRO A 58 14.49 3.81 6.15
C PRO A 58 15.83 3.88 6.88
N LEU A 59 16.73 2.98 6.51
CA LEU A 59 18.14 3.02 6.90
C LEU A 59 18.95 3.72 5.80
N ALA A 60 19.66 4.80 6.12
CA ALA A 60 20.58 5.44 5.19
C ALA A 60 21.77 4.51 4.92
N LEU A 61 22.05 4.21 3.66
CA LEU A 61 23.21 3.39 3.27
C LEU A 61 24.44 4.27 2.92
N SER A 62 24.18 5.49 2.44
CA SER A 62 25.18 6.54 2.20
C SER A 62 24.80 7.82 2.95
N TYR A 63 25.57 8.91 2.77
CA TYR A 63 25.05 10.24 3.06
C TYR A 63 23.78 10.46 2.24
N LEU A 64 22.68 10.75 2.92
CA LEU A 64 21.35 10.82 2.35
C LEU A 64 20.80 12.23 2.55
N HIS A 65 20.54 12.93 1.46
CA HIS A 65 19.85 14.23 1.46
C HIS A 65 18.39 14.01 1.07
N VAL A 66 17.48 14.52 1.88
CA VAL A 66 16.04 14.33 1.67
C VAL A 66 15.29 15.64 1.74
N HIS A 67 14.29 15.76 0.87
CA HIS A 67 13.25 16.76 1.02
C HIS A 67 12.06 16.14 1.72
N PHE A 68 11.51 16.83 2.73
CA PHE A 68 10.32 16.35 3.42
C PHE A 68 9.25 17.43 3.60
N LEU A 69 8.00 16.98 3.70
CA LEU A 69 6.82 17.79 3.91
C LEU A 69 5.96 17.18 5.02
N THR A 70 5.75 17.93 6.09
CA THR A 70 4.90 17.52 7.22
C THR A 70 3.42 17.62 6.85
N GLN A 71 2.59 16.83 7.54
CA GLN A 71 1.12 16.88 7.39
C GLN A 71 0.55 18.29 7.63
N GLY A 72 1.10 19.05 8.57
CA GLY A 72 0.69 20.42 8.84
C GLY A 72 0.94 21.36 7.65
N HIS A 73 2.12 21.28 7.04
CA HIS A 73 2.43 22.06 5.85
C HIS A 73 1.63 21.62 4.63
N LEU A 74 1.34 20.31 4.50
CA LEU A 74 0.46 19.80 3.46
C LEU A 74 -0.97 20.36 3.65
N SER A 75 -1.48 20.40 4.87
CA SER A 75 -2.79 20.98 5.21
C SER A 75 -2.89 22.46 4.85
N GLN A 76 -1.84 23.22 5.13
CA GLN A 76 -1.75 24.62 4.70
C GLN A 76 -1.74 24.73 3.16
N LEU A 77 -0.97 23.90 2.47
CA LEU A 77 -0.91 23.91 1.00
C LEU A 77 -2.29 23.60 0.38
N ILE A 78 -3.03 22.65 0.94
CA ILE A 78 -4.40 22.32 0.51
C ILE A 78 -5.35 23.50 0.69
N SER A 79 -5.21 24.27 1.77
CA SER A 79 -6.06 25.46 1.98
C SER A 79 -5.86 26.54 0.92
N LEU A 80 -4.68 26.59 0.29
CA LEU A 80 -4.35 27.51 -0.80
C LEU A 80 -4.83 26.99 -2.18
N HIS A 81 -5.05 25.68 -2.31
CA HIS A 81 -5.43 25.02 -3.57
C HIS A 81 -6.68 24.15 -3.37
N PRO A 82 -7.88 24.76 -3.29
CA PRO A 82 -9.12 24.05 -2.97
C PRO A 82 -9.51 23.00 -4.03
N ASP A 83 -9.16 23.19 -5.30
CA ASP A 83 -9.46 22.22 -6.36
C ASP A 83 -8.72 20.88 -6.14
N GLU A 84 -7.46 20.98 -5.70
CA GLU A 84 -6.62 19.81 -5.40
C GLU A 84 -7.04 19.11 -4.09
N ARG A 85 -7.77 19.80 -3.21
CA ARG A 85 -8.31 19.21 -1.98
C ARG A 85 -9.20 18.01 -2.27
N ARG A 86 -10.07 18.08 -3.28
CA ARG A 86 -10.98 16.96 -3.62
C ARG A 86 -10.17 15.75 -4.07
N ARG A 87 -9.15 15.95 -4.90
CA ARG A 87 -8.25 14.91 -5.39
C ARG A 87 -7.48 14.25 -4.26
N LEU A 88 -6.87 15.06 -3.40
CA LEU A 88 -6.10 14.56 -2.27
C LEU A 88 -6.98 13.81 -1.27
N ARG A 89 -8.19 14.31 -1.00
CA ARG A 89 -9.17 13.60 -0.16
C ARG A 89 -9.53 12.23 -0.74
N ASN A 90 -9.78 12.16 -2.04
CA ASN A 90 -10.09 10.90 -2.70
C ASN A 90 -8.91 9.92 -2.65
N ALA A 91 -7.68 10.42 -2.82
CA ALA A 91 -6.47 9.61 -2.65
C ALA A 91 -6.33 9.10 -1.21
N ALA A 92 -6.52 9.97 -0.21
CA ALA A 92 -6.48 9.59 1.20
C ALA A 92 -7.53 8.52 1.54
N ILE A 93 -8.77 8.65 1.03
CA ILE A 93 -9.82 7.63 1.21
C ILE A 93 -9.41 6.29 0.60
N LYS A 94 -8.88 6.30 -0.64
CA LYS A 94 -8.39 5.09 -1.32
C LYS A 94 -7.28 4.41 -0.50
N VAL A 95 -6.29 5.18 -0.07
CA VAL A 95 -5.18 4.67 0.74
C VAL A 95 -5.67 4.15 2.09
N ALA A 96 -6.58 4.86 2.77
CA ALA A 96 -7.16 4.43 4.04
C ALA A 96 -7.90 3.10 3.90
N LEU A 97 -8.66 2.94 2.82
CA LEU A 97 -9.41 1.73 2.54
C LEU A 97 -8.48 0.55 2.25
N CYS A 98 -7.54 0.70 1.31
CA CYS A 98 -6.53 -0.33 1.02
C CYS A 98 -5.76 -0.71 2.30
N ARG A 99 -5.39 0.31 3.08
CA ARG A 99 -4.98 0.29 4.49
C ARG A 99 -5.74 -0.71 5.35
N GLY A 100 -6.98 -0.33 5.65
CA GLY A 100 -7.84 -1.04 6.58
C GLY A 100 -8.16 -2.46 6.11
N LEU A 101 -8.25 -2.67 4.79
CA LEU A 101 -8.40 -4.02 4.23
C LEU A 101 -7.14 -4.86 4.48
N ALA A 102 -5.95 -4.36 4.12
CA ALA A 102 -4.71 -5.10 4.35
C ALA A 102 -4.52 -5.47 5.83
N VAL A 103 -4.75 -4.53 6.75
CA VAL A 103 -4.63 -4.78 8.20
C VAL A 103 -5.63 -5.84 8.68
N ARG A 104 -6.85 -5.86 8.15
CA ARG A 104 -7.88 -6.82 8.56
C ARG A 104 -7.71 -8.21 7.93
N PHE A 105 -7.24 -8.29 6.69
CA PHE A 105 -7.23 -9.54 5.93
C PHE A 105 -5.88 -10.27 5.93
N VAL A 106 -4.75 -9.58 6.08
CA VAL A 106 -3.41 -10.22 6.10
C VAL A 106 -3.22 -11.21 7.27
N PRO A 107 -3.64 -10.91 8.51
CA PRO A 107 -3.53 -11.88 9.60
C PRO A 107 -4.32 -13.17 9.31
N LEU A 108 -5.49 -13.03 8.68
CA LEU A 108 -6.39 -14.13 8.37
C LEU A 108 -5.75 -15.15 7.41
N ILE A 109 -4.94 -14.68 6.47
CA ILE A 109 -4.21 -15.54 5.53
C ILE A 109 -3.01 -16.22 6.21
N SER A 110 -2.36 -15.51 7.14
CA SER A 110 -1.16 -15.98 7.83
C SER A 110 -1.46 -17.12 8.80
N ASP A 111 -2.62 -17.08 9.47
CA ASP A 111 -3.04 -18.12 10.40
C ASP A 111 -3.44 -19.43 9.69
N VAL A 112 -3.95 -19.33 8.46
CA VAL A 112 -4.24 -20.50 7.60
C VAL A 112 -2.96 -21.23 7.18
N GLN A 113 -1.82 -20.54 7.05
CA GLN A 113 -0.56 -21.19 6.71
C GLN A 113 0.10 -21.91 7.89
N LYS A 114 -0.09 -21.43 9.12
CA LYS A 114 0.50 -22.05 10.32
C LYS A 114 -0.10 -23.41 10.65
N THR A 115 -1.33 -23.70 10.24
CA THR A 115 -1.96 -25.03 10.43
C THR A 115 -1.46 -26.09 9.45
N VAL A 116 -0.71 -25.71 8.41
CA VAL A 116 -0.20 -26.64 7.38
C VAL A 116 1.18 -27.21 7.73
N HIS A 117 1.93 -26.58 8.64
CA HIS A 117 3.12 -27.22 9.25
C HIS A 117 2.68 -28.12 10.40
N GLY A 118 2.28 -29.34 10.03
CA GLY A 118 1.91 -30.39 10.96
C GLY A 118 3.06 -30.87 11.86
N PRO A 119 2.72 -31.52 12.99
CA PRO A 119 3.66 -32.05 13.97
C PRO A 119 4.54 -33.16 13.39
N ASP A 120 5.68 -33.39 14.04
CA ASP A 120 6.78 -34.29 13.68
C ASP A 120 6.43 -35.51 12.80
N PRO A 121 7.30 -35.87 11.84
CA PRO A 121 7.11 -36.95 10.85
C PRO A 121 7.05 -38.38 11.43
N GLY A 122 6.79 -38.55 12.73
CA GLY A 122 6.74 -39.85 13.41
C GLY A 122 5.34 -40.40 13.74
N SER A 123 4.26 -39.64 13.52
CA SER A 123 2.90 -40.01 13.96
C SER A 123 1.99 -40.40 12.78
N SER A 124 1.90 -41.71 12.52
CA SER A 124 0.89 -42.44 11.71
C SER A 124 0.04 -41.62 10.73
N GLU A 125 0.46 -41.69 9.47
CA GLU A 125 -0.21 -41.24 8.25
C GLU A 125 -1.62 -41.83 8.14
N THR A 126 -2.67 -41.00 8.15
CA THR A 126 -3.91 -41.18 7.32
C THR A 126 -5.00 -40.13 7.60
N GLY A 127 -4.92 -39.35 8.70
CA GLY A 127 -6.06 -38.50 9.11
C GLY A 127 -6.15 -37.09 8.49
N TRP A 128 -5.04 -36.46 8.10
CA TRP A 128 -5.03 -35.00 7.87
C TRP A 128 -5.36 -34.54 6.44
N ARG A 129 -5.45 -35.46 5.47
CA ARG A 129 -5.78 -35.11 4.07
C ARG A 129 -7.25 -34.74 3.84
N GLN A 130 -8.14 -34.91 4.83
CA GLN A 130 -9.58 -34.71 4.65
C GLN A 130 -10.15 -33.40 5.20
N LEU A 131 -9.38 -32.56 5.91
CA LEU A 131 -9.96 -31.44 6.67
C LEU A 131 -9.59 -30.02 6.23
N ILE A 132 -8.71 -29.86 5.24
CA ILE A 132 -8.57 -28.57 4.54
C ILE A 132 -8.92 -28.84 3.08
N SER A 133 -10.22 -28.92 2.77
CA SER A 133 -10.62 -28.95 1.36
C SER A 133 -10.16 -27.63 0.74
N ALA A 134 -9.45 -27.71 -0.39
CA ALA A 134 -9.06 -26.54 -1.18
C ALA A 134 -10.26 -25.64 -1.50
N GLU A 135 -11.49 -26.18 -1.49
CA GLU A 135 -12.74 -25.44 -1.60
C GLU A 135 -12.93 -24.37 -0.51
N SER A 136 -12.49 -24.60 0.74
CA SER A 136 -12.65 -23.61 1.83
C SER A 136 -11.77 -22.37 1.62
N ILE A 137 -10.55 -22.55 1.12
CA ILE A 137 -9.63 -21.43 0.82
C ILE A 137 -10.08 -20.70 -0.44
N GLN A 138 -10.51 -21.44 -1.48
CA GLN A 138 -11.04 -20.89 -2.72
C GLN A 138 -12.28 -20.00 -2.44
N THR A 139 -13.23 -20.50 -1.65
CA THR A 139 -14.46 -19.77 -1.30
C THR A 139 -14.20 -18.52 -0.46
N GLN A 140 -13.21 -18.55 0.45
CA GLN A 140 -12.83 -17.33 1.18
C GLN A 140 -12.19 -16.28 0.28
N ALA A 141 -11.31 -16.69 -0.65
CA ALA A 141 -10.70 -15.75 -1.60
C ALA A 141 -11.77 -15.11 -2.51
N GLU A 142 -12.71 -15.90 -3.02
CA GLU A 142 -13.84 -15.41 -3.83
C GLU A 142 -14.73 -14.44 -3.05
N LEU A 143 -15.00 -14.71 -1.77
CA LEU A 143 -15.77 -13.81 -0.90
C LEU A 143 -15.04 -12.47 -0.66
N ILE A 144 -13.72 -12.50 -0.48
CA ILE A 144 -12.91 -11.29 -0.32
C ILE A 144 -12.92 -10.47 -1.61
N GLU A 145 -12.72 -11.12 -2.76
CA GLU A 145 -12.77 -10.46 -4.07
C GLU A 145 -14.15 -9.84 -4.32
N ALA A 146 -15.24 -10.57 -4.04
CA ALA A 146 -16.60 -10.06 -4.19
C ALA A 146 -16.87 -8.83 -3.30
N LYS A 147 -16.38 -8.83 -2.06
CA LYS A 147 -16.46 -7.66 -1.17
C LYS A 147 -15.63 -6.50 -1.70
N PHE A 148 -14.43 -6.76 -2.23
CA PHE A 148 -13.57 -5.73 -2.80
C PHE A 148 -14.21 -5.08 -4.03
N GLN A 149 -14.72 -5.88 -4.97
CA GLN A 149 -15.45 -5.40 -6.15
C GLN A 149 -16.69 -4.58 -5.76
N ARG A 150 -17.43 -5.00 -4.73
CA ARG A 150 -18.56 -4.23 -4.21
C ARG A 150 -18.14 -2.87 -3.66
N VAL A 151 -17.02 -2.80 -2.94
CA VAL A 151 -16.51 -1.51 -2.44
C VAL A 151 -16.04 -0.63 -3.60
N LEU A 152 -15.33 -1.18 -4.59
CA LEU A 152 -14.93 -0.43 -5.78
C LEU A 152 -16.14 0.11 -6.56
N ALA A 153 -17.20 -0.68 -6.70
CA ALA A 153 -18.44 -0.26 -7.34
C ALA A 153 -19.09 0.91 -6.58
N LEU A 154 -19.17 0.83 -5.24
CA LEU A 154 -19.68 1.93 -4.41
C LEU A 154 -18.83 3.19 -4.52
N MET A 155 -17.50 3.05 -4.61
CA MET A 155 -16.60 4.19 -4.81
C MET A 155 -16.82 4.84 -6.18
N HIS A 156 -17.05 4.05 -7.21
CA HIS A 156 -17.35 4.56 -8.55
C HIS A 156 -18.72 5.27 -8.58
N GLU A 157 -19.75 4.69 -7.96
CA GLU A 157 -21.10 5.27 -7.86
C GLU A 157 -21.08 6.65 -7.19
N HIS A 158 -20.22 6.86 -6.20
CA HIS A 158 -20.10 8.12 -5.48
C HIS A 158 -19.06 9.08 -6.06
N GLU A 159 -18.58 8.83 -7.29
CA GLU A 159 -17.50 9.59 -7.95
C GLU A 159 -16.23 9.75 -7.10
N ILE A 160 -15.97 8.80 -6.20
CA ILE A 160 -14.79 8.81 -5.33
C ILE A 160 -13.59 8.37 -6.16
N GLY A 161 -13.04 9.33 -6.91
CA GLY A 161 -11.80 9.18 -7.68
C GLY A 161 -11.98 9.04 -9.19
N ALA A 162 -13.09 9.51 -9.76
CA ALA A 162 -13.11 9.92 -11.16
C ALA A 162 -12.16 11.11 -11.32
N ASP A 163 -11.20 11.01 -12.23
CA ASP A 163 -10.28 12.10 -12.50
C ASP A 163 -11.05 13.18 -13.27
N PRO A 164 -11.22 14.41 -12.72
CA PRO A 164 -12.02 15.45 -13.38
C PRO A 164 -11.49 15.81 -14.77
N LEU A 165 -10.23 15.49 -15.06
CA LEU A 165 -9.56 15.80 -16.33
C LEU A 165 -9.73 14.74 -17.42
N GLN A 166 -10.43 13.62 -17.17
CA GLN A 166 -10.71 12.60 -18.20
C GLN A 166 -12.15 12.59 -18.71
N VAL A 167 -12.96 13.61 -18.39
CA VAL A 167 -14.39 13.65 -18.76
C VAL A 167 -14.63 14.06 -20.23
N THR A 168 -13.60 14.40 -21.00
CA THR A 168 -13.70 14.60 -22.45
C THR A 168 -13.02 13.46 -23.20
N GLU A 169 -13.72 12.32 -23.35
CA GLU A 169 -13.79 11.48 -24.57
C GLU A 169 -14.38 10.09 -24.24
N SER A 170 -15.67 9.94 -24.55
CA SER A 170 -16.38 8.72 -24.97
C SER A 170 -15.92 7.36 -24.41
N SER A 171 -16.67 6.93 -23.41
CA SER A 171 -16.64 5.65 -22.70
C SER A 171 -17.11 4.43 -23.51
N THR A 172 -16.21 3.46 -23.69
CA THR A 172 -16.52 2.02 -23.58
C THR A 172 -15.39 1.33 -22.82
N LEU A 173 -15.54 1.17 -21.49
CA LEU A 173 -14.56 0.48 -20.64
C LEU A 173 -14.68 -1.04 -20.81
N SER A 174 -13.69 -1.64 -21.47
CA SER A 174 -13.54 -3.10 -21.59
C SER A 174 -13.04 -3.73 -20.28
N PRO A 175 -13.54 -4.91 -19.88
CA PRO A 175 -13.14 -5.61 -18.64
C PRO A 175 -11.64 -5.93 -18.52
N LYS A 176 -10.87 -5.78 -19.60
CA LYS A 176 -9.40 -5.97 -19.60
C LYS A 176 -8.64 -4.89 -18.83
N SER A 177 -9.21 -3.70 -18.59
CA SER A 177 -8.49 -2.60 -17.90
C SER A 177 -8.35 -2.83 -16.38
N LEU A 178 -9.31 -3.52 -15.76
CA LEU A 178 -9.36 -3.81 -14.32
C LEU A 178 -8.27 -4.79 -13.88
N HIS A 179 -7.98 -5.81 -14.70
CA HIS A 179 -6.91 -6.78 -14.44
C HIS A 179 -5.52 -6.12 -14.48
N SER A 180 -5.34 -5.14 -15.36
CA SER A 180 -4.13 -4.29 -15.41
C SER A 180 -3.99 -3.41 -14.16
N TRP A 181 -5.10 -2.94 -13.59
CA TRP A 181 -5.07 -2.07 -12.40
C TRP A 181 -4.73 -2.85 -11.12
N SER A 182 -5.36 -4.02 -10.90
CA SER A 182 -5.05 -4.91 -9.78
C SER A 182 -3.58 -5.34 -9.77
N LYS A 183 -3.04 -5.69 -10.96
CA LYS A 183 -1.63 -6.05 -11.12
C LYS A 183 -0.68 -4.90 -10.76
N ARG A 184 -1.00 -3.68 -11.17
CA ARG A 184 -0.21 -2.48 -10.81
C ARG A 184 -0.30 -2.16 -9.31
N VAL A 185 -1.46 -2.36 -8.68
CA VAL A 185 -1.62 -2.16 -7.23
C VAL A 185 -0.82 -3.20 -6.44
N ALA A 186 -0.81 -4.46 -6.86
CA ALA A 186 0.03 -5.51 -6.26
C ALA A 186 1.53 -5.22 -6.40
N GLU A 187 1.96 -4.72 -7.57
CA GLU A 187 3.34 -4.28 -7.82
C GLU A 187 3.71 -3.05 -6.97
N HIS A 188 2.78 -2.10 -6.76
CA HIS A 188 3.02 -0.93 -5.92
C HIS A 188 3.06 -1.23 -4.42
N LEU A 189 2.32 -2.26 -3.98
CA LEU A 189 2.32 -2.74 -2.60
C LEU A 189 3.48 -3.71 -2.28
N GLY A 190 4.43 -3.88 -3.21
CA GLY A 190 5.62 -4.72 -2.98
C GLY A 190 5.39 -6.23 -3.09
N TYR A 191 4.21 -6.67 -3.54
CA TYR A 191 3.92 -8.07 -3.85
C TYR A 191 4.34 -8.42 -5.29
N GLY A 192 5.61 -8.16 -5.62
CA GLY A 192 6.22 -8.63 -6.86
C GLY A 192 6.76 -10.04 -6.66
N ALA A 193 6.21 -11.02 -7.37
CA ALA A 193 6.75 -12.39 -7.42
C ALA A 193 8.24 -12.35 -7.76
N SER A 194 9.08 -12.86 -6.85
CA SER A 194 10.49 -13.12 -7.09
C SER A 194 10.65 -13.92 -8.38
N ARG A 195 11.11 -13.26 -9.45
CA ARG A 195 11.69 -13.97 -10.59
C ARG A 195 12.94 -14.65 -10.07
N GLN A 196 12.93 -15.98 -10.08
CA GLN A 196 14.15 -16.76 -9.94
C GLN A 196 15.13 -16.33 -11.02
N VAL A 197 16.33 -15.95 -10.58
CA VAL A 197 17.56 -15.89 -11.37
C VAL A 197 18.50 -16.90 -10.76
#